data_AF-A0A225WUC7-F1
#
_entry.id   AF-A0A225WUC7-F1
#
_cell.length_a   1.000
_cell.length_b   1.000
_cell.length_c   1.000
_cell.angle_alpha   90.00
_cell.angle_beta   90.00
_cell.angle_gamma   90.00
#
_symmetry.space_group_name_H-M   'P 1'
#
loop_
_entity.id
_entity.type
_entity.pdbx_description
1 polymer ?
#
loop_
_entity_poly.entity_id
_entity_poly.type
_entity_poly.pdbx_seq_one_letter_code
_entity_poly.pdbx_strand_id
1 'polypeptide(L)'
;MAKCSQKFLTLEDLKMAFNVFCCVYGVGTLGMPGNFSRAGPVIAVIAMLFMAFANVYASVAICRVMLLAPKSVKTYGDLGQWAAGKWGHWFAVVAQMASCLLVPCVFLVLGGSLLDGLFPNAFSQSVWIIFMALMCLPVCLIPTLKEGAGAAFAGCAGTVIADIIGVAVVLYGMRGHPSVPAPDLKFEQVAGVFGNLSLAYGAGVVIPALQRQHSDPKRMPRVVFFTISLISCLFLILASTAYSAVGCQISGNLLFTIYPDADTGLTTLGFRSDWGAVVLAYLFMQLHITIAFSVLLNPVFYLLERLALGMHKKKQSDIESGLTYADMNTPAKEPTTNPSVNADRSSGISYISVADAENPHYGDAEAEAAEYRGEANTIKYVLMRISIIIVLVILSIVLKDHFSDLSDFVGASCISLNSIILPVVFLLKKCWNTIPMYEKIPALIVVVVCTFLGCYVTYTSGKTLFAPTDSDVSFPYCDSEYEQTVYYNYTAVHG
;
A
#
# COMPACT_ATOMS: atom_id res chain seq x y z
N MET A 1 40.81 13.93 -17.94
CA MET A 1 39.41 14.08 -17.50
C MET A 1 39.05 12.88 -16.64
N ALA A 2 38.98 13.08 -15.32
CA ALA A 2 38.59 12.03 -14.39
C ALA A 2 37.10 11.69 -14.61
N LYS A 3 36.79 10.43 -14.91
CA LYS A 3 35.43 9.90 -14.75
C LYS A 3 35.08 10.01 -13.28
N CYS A 4 34.37 11.06 -12.91
CA CYS A 4 33.75 11.16 -11.59
C CYS A 4 32.86 9.92 -11.45
N SER A 5 33.22 9.01 -10.55
CA SER A 5 32.44 7.82 -10.26
C SER A 5 31.05 8.28 -9.79
N GLN A 6 30.04 8.18 -10.67
CA GLN A 6 28.68 8.47 -10.27
C GLN A 6 28.31 7.46 -9.19
N LYS A 7 28.10 7.95 -7.95
CA LYS A 7 27.63 7.11 -6.85
C LYS A 7 26.36 6.38 -7.27
N PHE A 8 26.27 5.09 -6.97
CA PHE A 8 25.11 4.26 -7.34
C PHE A 8 23.80 4.81 -6.74
N LEU A 9 23.85 5.33 -5.51
CA LEU A 9 22.78 6.07 -4.82
C LEU A 9 23.35 7.36 -4.20
N THR A 10 22.60 8.46 -4.23
CA THR A 10 22.90 9.69 -3.45
C THR A 10 22.06 9.75 -2.18
N LEU A 11 22.29 10.76 -1.33
CA LEU A 11 21.45 10.99 -0.15
C LEU A 11 19.99 11.28 -0.52
N GLU A 12 19.75 11.98 -1.62
CA GLU A 12 18.40 12.21 -2.14
C GLU A 12 17.73 10.91 -2.60
N ASP A 13 18.48 10.06 -3.33
CA ASP A 13 18.00 8.71 -3.71
C ASP A 13 17.63 7.88 -2.47
N LEU A 14 18.43 7.93 -1.40
CA LEU A 14 18.14 7.22 -0.14
C LEU A 14 16.90 7.78 0.57
N LYS A 15 16.67 9.10 0.53
CA LYS A 15 15.43 9.70 1.05
C LYS A 15 14.21 9.23 0.27
N MET A 16 14.29 9.18 -1.05
CA MET A 16 13.21 8.65 -1.88
C MET A 16 13.02 7.14 -1.69
N ALA A 17 14.13 6.38 -1.55
CA ALA A 17 14.09 4.96 -1.23
C ALA A 17 13.34 4.71 0.08
N PHE A 18 13.59 5.54 1.09
CA PHE A 18 12.92 5.49 2.38
C PHE A 18 11.42 5.80 2.29
N ASN A 19 11.02 6.80 1.50
CA ASN A 19 9.61 7.08 1.27
C ASN A 19 8.90 5.93 0.55
N VAL A 20 9.51 5.34 -0.49
CA VAL A 20 8.98 4.13 -1.15
C VAL A 20 8.89 2.97 -0.15
N PHE A 21 9.89 2.82 0.72
CA PHE A 21 9.90 1.79 1.76
C PHE A 21 8.71 1.95 2.71
N CYS A 22 8.48 3.14 3.24
CA CYS A 22 7.34 3.41 4.14
C CYS A 22 5.97 3.18 3.48
N CYS A 23 5.87 3.40 2.16
CA CYS A 23 4.62 3.17 1.44
C CYS A 23 4.29 1.68 1.25
N VAL A 24 5.31 0.85 1.02
CA VAL A 24 5.14 -0.55 0.63
C VAL A 24 5.27 -1.48 1.84
N TYR A 25 6.18 -1.17 2.75
CA TYR A 25 6.39 -1.94 3.98
C TYR A 25 5.34 -1.54 5.02
N GLY A 26 4.23 -2.29 5.05
CA GLY A 26 3.07 -2.02 5.89
C GLY A 26 2.26 -3.28 6.16
N VAL A 27 0.93 -3.15 6.27
CA VAL A 27 -0.01 -4.25 6.55
C VAL A 27 0.21 -5.50 5.67
N GLY A 28 0.74 -5.35 4.44
CA GLY A 28 1.08 -6.45 3.56
C GLY A 28 2.11 -7.45 4.14
N THR A 29 2.94 -7.03 5.11
CA THR A 29 3.89 -7.92 5.80
C THR A 29 3.17 -9.04 6.54
N LEU A 30 2.02 -8.73 7.14
CA LEU A 30 1.26 -9.64 7.99
C LEU A 30 0.71 -10.84 7.21
N GLY A 31 0.45 -10.68 5.91
CA GLY A 31 0.01 -11.75 5.03
C GLY A 31 1.13 -12.65 4.51
N MET A 32 2.40 -12.25 4.67
CA MET A 32 3.54 -12.97 4.08
C MET A 32 3.68 -14.40 4.60
N PRO A 33 3.60 -14.67 5.92
CA PRO A 33 3.61 -16.05 6.41
C PRO A 33 2.39 -16.86 5.94
N GLY A 34 1.21 -16.23 5.89
CA GLY A 34 -0.02 -16.83 5.38
C GLY A 34 0.08 -17.27 3.91
N ASN A 35 0.85 -16.55 3.10
CA ASN A 35 1.12 -16.97 1.71
C ASN A 35 1.94 -18.26 1.64
N PHE A 36 2.82 -18.50 2.62
CA PHE A 36 3.59 -19.74 2.71
C PHE A 36 2.74 -20.89 3.23
N SER A 37 1.77 -20.66 4.14
CA SER A 37 0.79 -21.71 4.47
C SER A 37 -0.12 -22.04 3.31
N ARG A 38 -0.51 -21.07 2.47
CA ARG A 38 -1.38 -21.32 1.30
C ARG A 38 -0.72 -22.12 0.18
N ALA A 39 0.52 -21.81 -0.15
CA ALA A 39 1.18 -22.35 -1.36
C ALA A 39 2.41 -23.22 -1.07
N GLY A 40 2.81 -23.32 0.19
CA GLY A 40 4.08 -23.94 0.57
C GLY A 40 5.29 -23.08 0.18
N PRO A 41 6.47 -23.37 0.74
CA PRO A 41 7.63 -22.48 0.63
C PRO A 41 8.15 -22.34 -0.80
N VAL A 42 8.17 -23.42 -1.59
CA VAL A 42 8.73 -23.39 -2.96
C VAL A 42 7.88 -22.52 -3.88
N ILE A 43 6.57 -22.74 -3.91
CA ILE A 43 5.66 -22.00 -4.79
C ILE A 43 5.51 -20.56 -4.29
N ALA A 44 5.43 -20.34 -2.97
CA ALA A 44 5.35 -18.99 -2.42
C ALA A 44 6.59 -18.15 -2.73
N VAL A 45 7.80 -18.73 -2.70
CA VAL A 45 9.04 -18.03 -3.11
C VAL A 45 9.00 -17.71 -4.61
N ILE A 46 8.57 -18.64 -5.46
CA ILE A 46 8.44 -18.38 -6.91
C ILE A 46 7.42 -17.27 -7.16
N ALA A 47 6.27 -17.30 -6.48
CA ALA A 47 5.24 -16.27 -6.56
C ALA A 47 5.76 -14.91 -6.09
N MET A 48 6.49 -14.86 -4.97
CA MET A 48 7.12 -13.64 -4.46
C MET A 48 8.15 -13.07 -5.43
N LEU A 49 9.01 -13.91 -6.03
CA LEU A 49 9.97 -13.48 -7.04
C LEU A 49 9.29 -12.92 -8.29
N PHE A 50 8.23 -13.59 -8.76
CA PHE A 50 7.42 -13.10 -9.88
C PHE A 50 6.76 -11.75 -9.55
N MET A 51 6.16 -11.63 -8.35
CA MET A 51 5.49 -10.40 -7.93
C MET A 51 6.46 -9.24 -7.69
N ALA A 52 7.65 -9.52 -7.14
CA ALA A 52 8.73 -8.54 -7.02
C ALA A 52 9.17 -8.07 -8.41
N PHE A 53 9.40 -9.00 -9.36
CA PHE A 53 9.73 -8.65 -10.75
C PHE A 53 8.64 -7.82 -11.40
N ALA A 54 7.37 -8.25 -11.32
CA ALA A 54 6.24 -7.55 -11.93
C ALA A 54 6.08 -6.13 -11.39
N ASN A 55 6.18 -5.95 -10.07
CA ASN A 55 6.04 -4.63 -9.44
C ASN A 55 7.25 -3.72 -9.72
N VAL A 56 8.48 -4.24 -9.69
CA VAL A 56 9.67 -3.49 -10.11
C VAL A 56 9.53 -3.06 -11.57
N TYR A 57 9.17 -3.99 -12.45
CA TYR A 57 9.03 -3.71 -13.87
C TYR A 57 7.93 -2.67 -14.14
N ALA A 58 6.76 -2.81 -13.53
CA ALA A 58 5.65 -1.86 -13.63
C ALA A 58 6.02 -0.48 -13.07
N SER A 59 6.76 -0.44 -11.95
CA SER A 59 7.25 0.82 -11.37
C SER A 59 8.27 1.53 -12.24
N VAL A 60 9.16 0.77 -12.89
CA VAL A 60 10.09 1.32 -13.88
C VAL A 60 9.34 1.77 -15.14
N ALA A 61 8.31 1.02 -15.55
CA ALA A 61 7.45 1.34 -16.68
C ALA A 61 6.75 2.68 -16.47
N ILE A 62 6.09 2.89 -15.31
CA ILE A 62 5.46 4.18 -14.99
C ILE A 62 6.48 5.30 -14.99
N CYS A 63 7.67 5.06 -14.42
CA CYS A 63 8.72 6.06 -14.38
C CYS A 63 9.16 6.51 -15.78
N ARG A 64 9.32 5.57 -16.70
CA ARG A 64 9.71 5.84 -18.09
C ARG A 64 8.62 6.56 -18.86
N VAL A 65 7.37 6.13 -18.71
CA VAL A 65 6.23 6.78 -19.35
C VAL A 65 6.10 8.22 -18.88
N MET A 66 6.33 8.49 -17.58
CA MET A 66 6.33 9.84 -17.03
C MET A 66 7.48 10.72 -17.53
N LEU A 67 8.67 10.16 -17.78
CA LEU A 67 9.78 10.90 -18.39
C LEU A 67 9.51 11.30 -19.84
N LEU A 68 8.63 10.56 -20.53
CA LEU A 68 8.22 10.85 -21.90
C LEU A 68 7.00 11.77 -21.98
N ALA A 69 6.22 11.86 -20.90
CA ALA A 69 4.99 12.64 -20.87
C ALA A 69 5.28 14.16 -20.88
N PRO A 70 4.47 14.96 -21.58
CA PRO A 70 4.60 16.41 -21.55
C PRO A 70 4.30 16.96 -20.14
N LYS A 71 4.81 18.16 -19.84
CA LYS A 71 4.60 18.84 -18.54
C LYS A 71 3.13 19.07 -18.16
N SER A 72 2.20 18.93 -19.12
CA SER A 72 0.76 19.00 -18.90
C SER A 72 0.18 17.77 -18.21
N VAL A 73 0.86 16.62 -18.24
CA VAL A 73 0.41 15.36 -17.62
C VAL A 73 0.83 15.34 -16.15
N LYS A 74 -0.14 15.59 -15.25
CA LYS A 74 0.10 15.70 -13.81
C LYS A 74 -0.60 14.64 -12.98
N THR A 75 -1.72 14.11 -13.41
CA THR A 75 -2.42 13.07 -12.65
C THR A 75 -2.13 11.68 -13.22
N TYR A 76 -2.36 10.63 -12.44
CA TYR A 76 -2.33 9.26 -12.98
C TYR A 76 -3.41 9.08 -14.07
N GLY A 77 -4.56 9.73 -13.89
CA GLY A 77 -5.61 9.83 -14.91
C GLY A 77 -5.15 10.54 -16.19
N ASP A 78 -4.40 11.64 -16.09
CA ASP A 78 -3.85 12.37 -17.24
C ASP A 78 -2.85 11.50 -18.00
N LEU A 79 -2.06 10.72 -17.25
CA LEU A 79 -1.12 9.77 -17.83
C LEU A 79 -1.87 8.71 -18.62
N GLY A 80 -2.96 8.17 -18.07
CA GLY A 80 -3.86 7.26 -18.77
C GLY A 80 -4.47 7.89 -20.03
N GLN A 81 -4.94 9.14 -19.95
CA GLN A 81 -5.47 9.89 -21.10
C GLN A 81 -4.42 10.04 -22.20
N TRP A 82 -3.20 10.41 -21.82
CA TRP A 82 -2.11 10.60 -22.76
C TRP A 82 -1.63 9.28 -23.36
N ALA A 83 -1.56 8.21 -22.55
CA ALA A 83 -1.08 6.89 -22.91
C ALA A 83 -2.04 6.13 -23.85
N ALA A 84 -3.32 6.09 -23.50
CA ALA A 84 -4.33 5.23 -24.13
C ALA A 84 -5.69 5.94 -24.37
N GLY A 85 -5.72 7.27 -24.35
CA GLY A 85 -6.93 8.05 -24.63
C GLY A 85 -7.98 7.96 -23.53
N LYS A 86 -9.25 8.19 -23.90
CA LYS A 86 -10.39 8.26 -22.95
C LYS A 86 -10.52 7.03 -22.06
N TRP A 87 -10.29 5.84 -22.63
CA TRP A 87 -10.34 4.59 -21.88
C TRP A 87 -9.18 4.46 -20.89
N GLY A 88 -7.97 4.87 -21.30
CA GLY A 88 -6.82 4.89 -20.39
C GLY A 88 -7.04 5.81 -19.19
N HIS A 89 -7.64 6.99 -19.41
CA HIS A 89 -8.04 7.90 -18.34
C HIS A 89 -9.01 7.24 -17.37
N TRP A 90 -10.10 6.67 -17.92
CA TRP A 90 -11.15 6.06 -17.11
C TRP A 90 -10.62 4.90 -16.26
N PHE A 91 -9.86 3.97 -16.86
CA PHE A 91 -9.28 2.85 -16.11
C PHE A 91 -8.30 3.33 -15.02
N ALA A 92 -7.45 4.32 -15.31
CA ALA A 92 -6.51 4.88 -14.35
C ALA A 92 -7.23 5.51 -13.15
N VAL A 93 -8.22 6.37 -13.39
CA VAL A 93 -8.98 7.04 -12.32
C VAL A 93 -9.79 6.04 -11.51
N VAL A 94 -10.51 5.12 -12.17
CA VAL A 94 -11.32 4.12 -11.46
C VAL A 94 -10.46 3.18 -10.62
N ALA A 95 -9.35 2.67 -11.17
CA ALA A 95 -8.45 1.78 -10.43
C ALA A 95 -7.80 2.50 -9.24
N GLN A 96 -7.35 3.75 -9.43
CA GLN A 96 -6.79 4.56 -8.35
C GLN A 96 -7.83 4.84 -7.27
N MET A 97 -9.03 5.31 -7.62
CA MET A 97 -10.10 5.60 -6.66
C MET A 97 -10.53 4.35 -5.90
N ALA A 98 -10.69 3.22 -6.60
CA ALA A 98 -11.01 1.94 -5.96
C ALA A 98 -9.90 1.51 -4.98
N SER A 99 -8.62 1.67 -5.35
CA SER A 99 -7.51 1.35 -4.44
C SER A 99 -7.48 2.23 -3.19
N CYS A 100 -7.67 3.54 -3.37
CA CYS A 100 -7.67 4.51 -2.29
C CYS A 100 -8.94 4.48 -1.41
N LEU A 101 -9.99 3.76 -1.81
CA LEU A 101 -11.20 3.55 -1.00
C LEU A 101 -11.22 2.17 -0.33
N LEU A 102 -10.87 1.12 -1.07
CA LEU A 102 -10.97 -0.25 -0.56
C LEU A 102 -9.83 -0.63 0.40
N VAL A 103 -8.60 -0.14 0.19
CA VAL A 103 -7.49 -0.39 1.14
C VAL A 103 -7.79 0.21 2.52
N PRO A 104 -8.31 1.45 2.64
CA PRO A 104 -8.82 1.96 3.91
C PRO A 104 -9.90 1.10 4.57
N CYS A 105 -10.72 0.36 3.82
CA CYS A 105 -11.67 -0.60 4.41
C CYS A 105 -10.95 -1.78 5.05
N VAL A 106 -9.93 -2.35 4.38
CA VAL A 106 -9.05 -3.39 4.94
C VAL A 106 -8.44 -2.90 6.26
N PHE A 107 -8.00 -1.64 6.30
CA PHE A 107 -7.40 -1.02 7.48
C PHE A 107 -8.39 -0.83 8.63
N LEU A 108 -9.62 -0.42 8.34
CA LEU A 108 -10.68 -0.31 9.35
C LEU A 108 -11.04 -1.67 9.94
N VAL A 109 -11.21 -2.70 9.11
CA VAL A 109 -11.48 -4.08 9.56
C VAL A 109 -10.33 -4.59 10.42
N LEU A 110 -9.08 -4.47 9.94
CA LEU A 110 -7.90 -4.91 10.69
C LEU A 110 -7.77 -4.18 12.03
N GLY A 111 -7.85 -2.85 12.03
CA GLY A 111 -7.75 -2.05 13.25
C GLY A 111 -8.89 -2.37 14.24
N GLY A 112 -10.09 -2.62 13.72
CA GLY A 112 -11.22 -3.08 14.53
C GLY A 112 -10.94 -4.44 15.19
N SER A 113 -10.43 -5.41 14.43
CA SER A 113 -10.05 -6.74 14.95
C SER A 113 -8.92 -6.67 15.98
N LEU A 114 -7.92 -5.80 15.78
CA LEU A 114 -6.83 -5.64 16.73
C LEU A 114 -7.33 -5.03 18.06
N LEU A 115 -8.20 -4.01 17.99
CA LEU A 115 -8.78 -3.38 19.19
C LEU A 115 -9.74 -4.32 19.93
N ASP A 116 -10.55 -5.09 19.20
CA ASP A 116 -11.39 -6.14 19.76
C ASP A 116 -10.55 -7.17 20.52
N GLY A 117 -9.41 -7.56 19.93
CA GLY A 117 -8.47 -8.46 20.58
C GLY A 117 -7.80 -7.86 21.83
N LEU A 118 -7.40 -6.57 21.80
CA LEU A 118 -6.78 -5.90 22.94
C LEU A 118 -7.73 -5.74 24.14
N PHE A 119 -9.01 -5.54 23.87
CA PHE A 119 -10.05 -5.28 24.86
C PHE A 119 -11.20 -6.27 24.72
N PRO A 120 -10.95 -7.57 24.99
CA PRO A 120 -11.96 -8.60 24.84
C PRO A 120 -13.16 -8.31 25.75
N ASN A 121 -14.37 -8.65 25.29
CA ASN A 121 -15.63 -8.43 25.98
C ASN A 121 -16.01 -6.95 26.27
N ALA A 122 -15.24 -5.96 25.77
CA ALA A 122 -15.58 -4.56 25.96
C ALA A 122 -16.65 -4.08 24.97
N PHE A 123 -16.43 -4.30 23.67
CA PHE A 123 -17.35 -3.95 22.59
C PHE A 123 -17.24 -4.97 21.46
N SER A 124 -18.22 -5.03 20.56
CA SER A 124 -18.08 -5.85 19.35
C SER A 124 -17.11 -5.22 18.36
N GLN A 125 -16.49 -6.04 17.51
CA GLN A 125 -15.63 -5.59 16.39
C GLN A 125 -16.26 -4.47 15.55
N SER A 126 -17.59 -4.48 15.33
CA SER A 126 -18.28 -3.42 14.57
C SER A 126 -18.21 -2.05 15.26
N VAL A 127 -18.29 -2.03 16.59
CA VAL A 127 -18.14 -0.81 17.39
C VAL A 127 -16.68 -0.36 17.40
N TRP A 128 -15.73 -1.30 17.46
CA TRP A 128 -14.30 -0.98 17.33
C TRP A 128 -13.94 -0.38 15.98
N ILE A 129 -14.55 -0.85 14.88
CA ILE A 129 -14.41 -0.24 13.55
C ILE A 129 -14.87 1.23 13.57
N ILE A 130 -16.00 1.53 14.24
CA ILE A 130 -16.50 2.91 14.38
C ILE A 130 -15.52 3.76 15.19
N PHE A 131 -15.04 3.27 16.34
CA PHE A 131 -14.05 4.00 17.14
C PHE A 131 -12.75 4.22 16.39
N MET A 132 -12.31 3.24 15.60
CA MET A 132 -11.12 3.40 14.76
C MET A 132 -11.29 4.53 13.74
N ALA A 133 -12.45 4.59 13.06
CA ALA A 133 -12.75 5.68 12.14
C ALA A 133 -12.80 7.05 12.84
N LEU A 134 -13.36 7.12 14.06
CA LEU A 134 -13.38 8.33 14.87
C LEU A 134 -11.97 8.79 15.28
N MET A 135 -11.06 7.85 15.58
CA MET A 135 -9.66 8.16 15.87
C MET A 135 -8.89 8.67 14.65
N CYS A 136 -9.20 8.15 13.46
CA CYS A 136 -8.61 8.63 12.20
C CYS A 136 -9.19 9.96 11.72
N LEU A 137 -10.41 10.31 12.13
CA LEU A 137 -11.14 11.46 11.60
C LEU A 137 -10.37 12.79 11.75
N PRO A 138 -9.79 13.15 12.91
CA PRO A 138 -9.04 14.40 13.05
C PRO A 138 -7.91 14.52 12.03
N VAL A 139 -7.18 13.44 11.78
CA VAL A 139 -6.07 13.41 10.82
C VAL A 139 -6.59 13.54 9.39
N CYS A 140 -7.71 12.89 9.07
CA CYS A 140 -8.35 12.96 7.76
C CYS A 140 -8.96 14.33 7.44
N LEU A 141 -9.28 15.14 8.46
CA LEU A 141 -9.79 16.50 8.29
C LEU A 141 -8.69 17.54 8.08
N ILE A 142 -7.42 17.20 8.36
CA ILE A 142 -6.30 18.08 8.07
C ILE A 142 -6.09 18.10 6.54
N PRO A 143 -6.15 19.27 5.89
CA PRO A 143 -6.10 19.34 4.43
C PRO A 143 -4.72 19.04 3.84
N THR A 144 -3.65 19.24 4.61
CA THR A 144 -2.26 19.03 4.15
C THR A 144 -1.43 18.32 5.22
N LEU A 145 -0.83 17.17 4.90
CA LEU A 145 0.10 16.48 5.80
C LEU A 145 1.51 17.11 5.73
N LYS A 146 1.64 18.37 6.18
CA LYS A 146 2.94 19.08 6.18
C LYS A 146 4.01 18.39 7.05
N GLU A 147 3.59 17.63 8.05
CA GLU A 147 4.45 16.81 8.93
C GLU A 147 4.46 15.31 8.54
N GLY A 148 3.95 14.98 7.34
CA GLY A 148 3.68 13.61 6.92
C GLY A 148 4.90 12.68 6.90
N ALA A 149 6.11 13.20 6.78
CA ALA A 149 7.32 12.38 6.77
C ALA A 149 7.62 11.73 8.12
N GLY A 150 7.44 12.48 9.21
CA GLY A 150 7.62 11.94 10.56
C GLY A 150 6.56 10.90 10.88
N ALA A 151 5.32 11.16 10.48
CA ALA A 151 4.22 10.19 10.61
C ALA A 151 4.49 8.93 9.77
N ALA A 152 4.85 9.06 8.50
CA ALA A 152 5.16 7.93 7.63
C ALA A 152 6.34 7.09 8.18
N PHE A 153 7.37 7.74 8.72
CA PHE A 153 8.47 7.07 9.42
C PHE A 153 7.96 6.28 10.63
N ALA A 154 7.16 6.91 11.49
CA ALA A 154 6.62 6.28 12.70
C ALA A 154 5.73 5.07 12.38
N GLY A 155 4.88 5.20 11.36
CA GLY A 155 4.03 4.09 10.90
C GLY A 155 4.86 2.93 10.34
N CYS A 156 5.87 3.22 9.52
CA CYS A 156 6.76 2.19 8.98
C CYS A 156 7.59 1.49 10.07
N ALA A 157 8.14 2.25 11.02
CA ALA A 157 8.86 1.71 12.17
C ALA A 157 7.95 0.83 13.03
N GLY A 158 6.69 1.24 13.22
CA GLY A 158 5.66 0.44 13.89
C GLY A 158 5.48 -0.93 13.23
N THR A 159 5.36 -1.00 11.90
CA THR A 159 5.26 -2.28 11.20
C THR A 159 6.47 -3.17 11.43
N VAL A 160 7.69 -2.64 11.26
CA VAL A 160 8.92 -3.42 11.44
C VAL A 160 9.01 -3.97 12.87
N ILE A 161 8.68 -3.17 13.88
CA ILE A 161 8.70 -3.61 15.28
C ILE A 161 7.62 -4.65 15.55
N ALA A 162 6.39 -4.44 15.04
CA ALA A 162 5.29 -5.40 15.17
C ALA A 162 5.62 -6.75 14.52
N ASP A 163 6.23 -6.74 13.33
CA ASP A 163 6.69 -7.93 12.61
C ASP A 163 7.74 -8.70 13.42
N ILE A 164 8.76 -8.01 13.95
CA ILE A 164 9.82 -8.62 14.76
C ILE A 164 9.23 -9.27 16.02
N ILE A 165 8.36 -8.55 16.73
CA ILE A 165 7.71 -9.07 17.94
C ILE A 165 6.83 -10.27 17.58
N GLY A 166 6.00 -10.15 16.54
CA GLY A 166 5.08 -11.21 16.13
C GLY A 166 5.81 -12.50 15.78
N VAL A 167 6.86 -12.42 14.96
CA VAL A 167 7.68 -13.60 14.65
C VAL A 167 8.41 -14.13 15.89
N ALA A 168 8.95 -13.27 16.74
CA ALA A 168 9.61 -13.72 17.97
C ALA A 168 8.66 -14.48 18.90
N VAL A 169 7.42 -14.02 19.06
CA VAL A 169 6.39 -14.70 19.86
C VAL A 169 6.05 -16.07 19.27
N VAL A 170 5.89 -16.17 17.94
CA VAL A 170 5.64 -17.46 17.28
C VAL A 170 6.81 -18.43 17.47
N LEU A 171 8.04 -18.00 17.20
CA LEU A 171 9.24 -18.84 17.34
C LEU A 171 9.43 -19.34 18.77
N TYR A 172 9.22 -18.45 19.74
CA TYR A 172 9.33 -18.82 21.15
C TYR A 172 8.20 -19.75 21.59
N GLY A 173 6.97 -19.47 21.16
CA GLY A 173 5.78 -20.27 21.49
C GLY A 173 5.79 -21.67 20.90
N MET A 174 6.44 -21.86 19.74
CA MET A 174 6.56 -23.14 19.05
C MET A 174 7.91 -23.82 19.28
N ARG A 175 8.75 -23.37 20.21
CA ARG A 175 10.10 -23.93 20.40
C ARG A 175 10.08 -25.45 20.62
N GLY A 176 11.00 -26.17 19.99
CA GLY A 176 11.06 -27.64 20.11
C GLY A 176 10.02 -28.39 19.28
N HIS A 177 9.31 -27.71 18.39
CA HIS A 177 8.39 -28.35 17.46
C HIS A 177 9.09 -29.39 16.55
N PRO A 178 8.38 -30.47 16.16
CA PRO A 178 8.84 -31.42 15.14
C PRO A 178 8.75 -30.81 13.73
N SER A 179 9.03 -31.61 12.70
CA SER A 179 8.89 -31.17 11.30
C SER A 179 7.49 -30.63 11.01
N VAL A 180 7.42 -29.42 10.47
CA VAL A 180 6.15 -28.73 10.22
C VAL A 180 5.34 -29.40 9.11
N PRO A 181 3.99 -29.40 9.21
CA PRO A 181 3.13 -29.94 8.18
C PRO A 181 3.17 -29.07 6.91
N ALA A 182 3.19 -29.74 5.75
CA ALA A 182 3.08 -29.09 4.45
C ALA A 182 1.61 -28.86 4.08
N PRO A 183 1.30 -27.81 3.30
CA PRO A 183 -0.07 -27.55 2.90
C PRO A 183 -0.56 -28.47 1.78
N ASP A 184 -1.87 -28.72 1.76
CA ASP A 184 -2.55 -29.41 0.66
C ASP A 184 -2.73 -28.44 -0.52
N LEU A 185 -2.00 -28.66 -1.61
CA LEU A 185 -1.88 -27.68 -2.69
C LEU A 185 -3.09 -27.69 -3.62
N LYS A 186 -4.05 -26.80 -3.37
CA LYS A 186 -5.16 -26.53 -4.30
C LYS A 186 -4.87 -25.29 -5.16
N PHE A 187 -5.26 -25.34 -6.44
CA PHE A 187 -5.03 -24.23 -7.37
C PHE A 187 -5.62 -22.91 -6.86
N GLU A 188 -6.82 -22.95 -6.27
CA GLU A 188 -7.48 -21.77 -5.73
C GLU A 188 -6.69 -21.12 -4.59
N GLN A 189 -6.14 -21.91 -3.67
CA GLN A 189 -5.31 -21.42 -2.56
C GLN A 189 -4.00 -20.82 -3.06
N VAL A 190 -3.34 -21.49 -4.01
CA VAL A 190 -2.11 -21.01 -4.64
C VAL A 190 -2.35 -19.72 -5.42
N ALA A 191 -3.46 -19.64 -6.16
CA ALA A 191 -3.86 -18.44 -6.88
C ALA A 191 -4.17 -17.29 -5.92
N GLY A 192 -4.83 -17.55 -4.78
CA GLY A 192 -5.14 -16.56 -3.75
C GLY A 192 -3.92 -15.80 -3.21
N VAL A 193 -2.74 -16.43 -3.20
CA VAL A 193 -1.46 -15.77 -2.87
C VAL A 193 -1.20 -14.54 -3.75
N PHE A 194 -1.65 -14.53 -5.01
CA PHE A 194 -1.53 -13.38 -5.90
C PHE A 194 -2.25 -12.14 -5.35
N GLY A 195 -3.43 -12.30 -4.76
CA GLY A 195 -4.21 -11.20 -4.19
C GLY A 195 -3.44 -10.54 -3.06
N ASN A 196 -3.07 -11.32 -2.05
CA ASN A 196 -2.28 -10.87 -0.91
C ASN A 196 -0.96 -10.19 -1.33
N LEU A 197 -0.18 -10.83 -2.21
CA LEU A 197 1.08 -10.27 -2.70
C LEU A 197 0.87 -8.99 -3.51
N SER A 198 -0.21 -8.89 -4.29
CA SER A 198 -0.53 -7.66 -5.04
C SER A 198 -0.79 -6.50 -4.08
N LEU A 199 -1.55 -6.73 -2.99
CA LEU A 199 -1.75 -5.73 -1.95
C LEU A 199 -0.42 -5.31 -1.32
N ALA A 200 0.43 -6.28 -0.97
CA ALA A 200 1.68 -6.02 -0.25
C ALA A 200 2.73 -5.26 -1.06
N TYR A 201 2.78 -5.45 -2.38
CA TYR A 201 3.73 -4.75 -3.25
C TYR A 201 3.17 -3.46 -3.88
N GLY A 202 1.92 -3.07 -3.54
CA GLY A 202 1.18 -1.99 -4.18
C GLY A 202 1.77 -0.58 -4.00
N ALA A 203 2.76 -0.20 -4.81
CA ALA A 203 3.40 1.12 -4.78
C ALA A 203 2.91 2.09 -5.88
N GLY A 204 2.16 1.59 -6.86
CA GLY A 204 1.93 2.27 -8.14
C GLY A 204 1.23 3.63 -8.03
N VAL A 205 0.39 3.80 -7.02
CA VAL A 205 -0.31 5.07 -6.74
C VAL A 205 0.70 6.17 -6.39
N VAL A 206 1.73 5.87 -5.61
CA VAL A 206 2.59 6.89 -4.98
C VAL A 206 3.85 7.21 -5.80
N ILE A 207 4.33 6.25 -6.61
CA ILE A 207 5.55 6.41 -7.41
C ILE A 207 5.53 7.67 -8.30
N PRO A 208 4.45 8.00 -9.02
CA PRO A 208 4.39 9.22 -9.83
C PRO A 208 4.66 10.50 -9.04
N ALA A 209 4.11 10.61 -7.83
CA ALA A 209 4.29 11.77 -6.96
C ALA A 209 5.76 11.87 -6.51
N LEU A 210 6.34 10.76 -6.04
CA LEU A 210 7.72 10.70 -5.57
C LEU A 210 8.73 11.00 -6.69
N GLN A 211 8.50 10.48 -7.89
CA GLN A 211 9.38 10.72 -9.02
C GLN A 211 9.50 12.21 -9.37
N ARG A 212 8.41 12.98 -9.27
CA ARG A 212 8.42 14.42 -9.59
C ARG A 212 9.19 15.26 -8.59
N GLN A 213 9.32 14.79 -7.36
CA GLN A 213 10.06 15.49 -6.31
C GLN A 213 11.56 15.27 -6.43
N HIS A 214 11.97 14.15 -7.01
CA HIS A 214 13.36 13.85 -7.21
C HIS A 214 13.98 14.85 -8.19
N SER A 215 15.07 15.52 -7.78
CA SER A 215 15.75 16.56 -8.57
C SER A 215 16.25 16.03 -9.93
N ASP A 216 16.62 14.76 -9.98
CA ASP A 216 16.89 14.00 -11.22
C ASP A 216 15.95 12.78 -11.39
N PRO A 217 14.75 12.94 -11.99
CA PRO A 217 13.76 11.87 -12.13
C PRO A 217 14.25 10.63 -12.88
N LYS A 218 15.36 10.70 -13.62
CA LYS A 218 15.95 9.56 -14.34
C LYS A 218 16.56 8.53 -13.41
N ARG A 219 16.80 8.87 -12.15
CA ARG A 219 17.38 7.97 -11.13
C ARG A 219 16.32 7.16 -10.39
N MET A 220 15.05 7.57 -10.43
CA MET A 220 13.93 6.89 -9.76
C MET A 220 13.82 5.40 -10.07
N PRO A 221 14.01 4.92 -11.32
CA PRO A 221 14.04 3.48 -11.61
C PRO A 221 15.05 2.69 -10.77
N ARG A 222 16.24 3.26 -10.48
CA ARG A 222 17.27 2.60 -9.66
C ARG A 222 16.88 2.59 -8.19
N VAL A 223 16.29 3.68 -7.70
CA VAL A 223 15.76 3.81 -6.34
C VAL A 223 14.69 2.75 -6.10
N VAL A 224 13.72 2.64 -7.00
CA VAL A 224 12.64 1.66 -6.86
C VAL A 224 13.18 0.22 -6.92
N PHE A 225 14.08 -0.07 -7.85
CA PHE A 225 14.72 -1.39 -7.92
C PHE A 225 15.40 -1.77 -6.60
N PHE A 226 16.19 -0.85 -6.03
CA PHE A 226 16.86 -1.05 -4.74
C PHE A 226 15.86 -1.28 -3.61
N THR A 227 14.85 -0.41 -3.46
CA THR A 227 13.89 -0.48 -2.37
C THR A 227 13.01 -1.73 -2.43
N ILE A 228 12.41 -2.05 -3.58
CA ILE A 228 11.52 -3.21 -3.70
C ILE A 228 12.31 -4.52 -3.53
N SER A 229 13.58 -4.56 -3.96
CA SER A 229 14.45 -5.70 -3.70
C SER A 229 14.72 -5.87 -2.20
N LEU A 230 15.03 -4.78 -1.49
CA LEU A 230 15.21 -4.80 -0.03
C LEU A 230 13.95 -5.29 0.69
N ILE A 231 12.78 -4.78 0.32
CA ILE A 231 11.49 -5.20 0.87
C ILE A 231 11.24 -6.68 0.62
N SER A 232 11.53 -7.17 -0.59
CA SER A 232 11.36 -8.59 -0.93
C SER A 232 12.23 -9.49 -0.06
N CYS A 233 13.47 -9.07 0.24
CA CYS A 233 14.33 -9.80 1.17
C CYS A 233 13.72 -9.84 2.59
N LEU A 234 13.17 -8.72 3.08
CA LEU A 234 12.52 -8.67 4.39
C LEU A 234 11.25 -9.54 4.43
N PHE A 235 10.42 -9.48 3.39
CA PHE A 235 9.23 -10.33 3.26
C PHE A 235 9.59 -11.81 3.25
N LEU A 236 10.66 -12.18 2.53
CA LEU A 236 11.15 -13.55 2.50
C LEU A 236 11.61 -14.00 3.88
N ILE A 237 12.41 -13.19 4.58
CA ILE A 237 12.88 -13.50 5.94
C ILE A 237 11.69 -13.67 6.89
N LEU A 238 10.73 -12.74 6.85
CA LEU A 238 9.54 -12.76 7.69
C LEU A 238 8.72 -14.04 7.45
N ALA A 239 8.42 -14.32 6.18
CA ALA A 239 7.61 -15.46 5.78
C ALA A 239 8.29 -16.79 6.11
N SER A 240 9.57 -16.96 5.74
CA SER A 240 10.30 -18.21 5.97
C SER A 240 10.49 -18.49 7.45
N THR A 241 10.76 -17.45 8.24
CA THR A 241 11.01 -17.61 9.68
C THR A 241 9.72 -18.01 10.40
N ALA A 242 8.61 -17.33 10.15
CA ALA A 242 7.34 -17.70 10.72
C ALA A 242 6.88 -19.08 10.24
N TYR A 243 6.91 -19.35 8.93
CA TYR A 243 6.53 -20.66 8.39
C TYR A 243 7.37 -21.81 8.96
N SER A 244 8.67 -21.59 9.20
CA SER A 244 9.56 -22.64 9.73
C SER A 244 9.12 -23.20 11.08
N ALA A 245 8.34 -22.44 11.86
CA ALA A 245 7.85 -22.85 13.17
C ALA A 245 6.41 -23.38 13.18
N VAL A 246 5.64 -23.17 12.10
CA VAL A 246 4.19 -23.46 12.11
C VAL A 246 3.67 -24.23 10.89
N GLY A 247 4.38 -24.19 9.75
CA GLY A 247 3.94 -24.82 8.52
C GLY A 247 2.61 -24.27 8.00
N CYS A 248 1.72 -25.16 7.57
CA CYS A 248 0.40 -24.81 7.03
C CYS A 248 -0.59 -24.21 8.06
N GLN A 249 -0.28 -24.26 9.37
CA GLN A 249 -1.19 -23.82 10.44
C GLN A 249 -1.12 -22.33 10.77
N ILE A 250 -0.23 -21.57 10.12
CA ILE A 250 -0.21 -20.10 10.29
C ILE A 250 -1.46 -19.48 9.66
N SER A 251 -2.12 -18.61 10.42
CA SER A 251 -3.30 -17.88 9.94
C SER A 251 -2.93 -16.98 8.75
N GLY A 252 -3.93 -16.56 7.98
CA GLY A 252 -3.74 -15.62 6.87
C GLY A 252 -3.13 -14.27 7.28
N ASN A 253 -3.08 -13.99 8.59
CA ASN A 253 -2.42 -12.82 9.18
C ASN A 253 -1.56 -13.24 10.39
N LEU A 254 -0.30 -12.81 10.42
CA LEU A 254 0.65 -13.10 11.50
C LEU A 254 0.14 -12.64 12.89
N LEU A 255 -0.48 -11.47 12.98
CA LEU A 255 -0.96 -10.95 14.28
C LEU A 255 -2.10 -11.80 14.85
N PHE A 256 -2.99 -12.32 13.99
CA PHE A 256 -4.05 -13.22 14.43
C PHE A 256 -3.54 -14.58 14.91
N THR A 257 -2.29 -14.92 14.59
CA THR A 257 -1.66 -16.19 15.01
C THR A 257 -1.09 -16.12 16.43
N ILE A 258 -0.63 -14.93 16.86
CA ILE A 258 -0.05 -14.73 18.19
C ILE A 258 -1.08 -14.36 19.26
N TYR A 259 -2.33 -14.15 18.86
CA TYR A 259 -3.41 -13.72 19.73
C TYR A 259 -3.91 -14.87 20.60
N PRO A 260 -3.89 -14.74 21.94
CA PRO A 260 -4.48 -15.73 22.82
C PRO A 260 -6.01 -15.55 22.90
N ASP A 261 -6.73 -16.65 22.89
CA ASP A 261 -8.15 -16.68 23.22
C ASP A 261 -8.38 -16.21 24.66
N ALA A 262 -9.42 -15.40 24.87
CA ALA A 262 -9.65 -14.71 26.14
C ALA A 262 -10.04 -15.67 27.28
N ASP A 263 -10.69 -16.78 26.97
CA ASP A 263 -11.19 -17.73 27.96
C ASP A 263 -10.13 -18.79 28.31
N THR A 264 -9.39 -19.27 27.30
CA THR A 264 -8.39 -20.33 27.46
C THR A 264 -6.98 -19.79 27.71
N GLY A 265 -6.69 -18.56 27.30
CA GLY A 265 -5.36 -17.95 27.36
C GLY A 265 -4.35 -18.59 26.38
N LEU A 266 -4.82 -19.39 25.42
CA LEU A 266 -4.01 -20.08 24.42
C LEU A 266 -4.21 -19.49 23.04
N THR A 267 -3.15 -19.44 22.24
CA THR A 267 -3.27 -19.06 20.82
C THR A 267 -3.98 -20.15 20.03
N THR A 268 -4.35 -19.84 18.78
CA THR A 268 -4.85 -20.85 17.82
C THR A 268 -3.87 -22.00 17.61
N LEU A 269 -2.58 -21.78 17.87
CA LEU A 269 -1.52 -22.78 17.83
C LEU A 269 -1.34 -23.56 19.16
N GLY A 270 -2.16 -23.26 20.16
CA GLY A 270 -2.21 -23.99 21.42
C GLY A 270 -1.11 -23.63 22.43
N PHE A 271 -0.31 -22.59 22.21
CA PHE A 271 0.69 -22.11 23.18
C PHE A 271 0.22 -20.86 23.93
N ARG A 272 0.75 -20.63 25.13
CA ARG A 272 0.56 -19.37 25.87
C ARG A 272 1.51 -18.29 25.36
N SER A 273 0.97 -17.25 24.74
CA SER A 273 1.73 -16.07 24.29
C SER A 273 2.01 -15.09 25.45
N ASP A 274 3.16 -14.41 25.42
CA ASP A 274 3.40 -13.28 26.33
C ASP A 274 2.46 -12.12 25.99
N TRP A 275 1.55 -11.80 26.91
CA TRP A 275 0.51 -10.79 26.67
C TRP A 275 1.11 -9.40 26.41
N GLY A 276 2.19 -9.03 27.12
CA GLY A 276 2.85 -7.72 26.93
C GLY A 276 3.41 -7.55 25.52
N ALA A 277 4.04 -8.59 24.98
CA ALA A 277 4.54 -8.62 23.61
C ALA A 277 3.40 -8.52 22.58
N VAL A 278 2.31 -9.27 22.76
CA VAL A 278 1.14 -9.21 21.87
C VAL A 278 0.54 -7.81 21.86
N VAL A 279 0.32 -7.21 23.04
CA VAL A 279 -0.18 -5.83 23.17
C VAL A 279 0.73 -4.84 22.43
N LEU A 280 2.04 -4.96 22.61
CA LEU A 280 3.00 -4.07 21.97
C LEU A 280 2.97 -4.20 20.44
N ALA A 281 2.93 -5.41 19.90
CA ALA A 281 2.81 -5.66 18.46
C ALA A 281 1.52 -5.06 17.89
N TYR A 282 0.40 -5.22 18.61
CA TYR A 282 -0.90 -4.70 18.20
C TYR A 282 -0.92 -3.17 18.21
N LEU A 283 -0.39 -2.52 19.24
CA LEU A 283 -0.31 -1.06 19.32
C LEU A 283 0.58 -0.46 18.23
N PHE A 284 1.70 -1.10 17.91
CA PHE A 284 2.56 -0.65 16.81
C PHE A 284 1.91 -0.82 15.44
N MET A 285 1.18 -1.91 15.23
CA MET A 285 0.39 -2.07 14.00
C MET A 285 -0.77 -1.07 13.94
N GLN A 286 -1.42 -0.79 15.07
CA GLN A 286 -2.47 0.22 15.17
C GLN A 286 -1.95 1.61 14.79
N LEU A 287 -0.74 1.96 15.23
CA LEU A 287 -0.06 3.19 14.84
C LEU A 287 0.14 3.25 13.32
N HIS A 288 0.64 2.17 12.70
CA HIS A 288 0.80 2.09 11.25
C HIS A 288 -0.53 2.31 10.52
N ILE A 289 -1.55 1.54 10.87
CA ILE A 289 -2.87 1.57 10.22
C ILE A 289 -3.49 2.97 10.30
N THR A 290 -3.42 3.61 11.48
CA THR A 290 -3.99 4.95 11.69
C THR A 290 -3.35 6.00 10.79
N ILE A 291 -2.02 5.96 10.66
CA ILE A 291 -1.28 6.90 9.81
C ILE A 291 -1.54 6.61 8.33
N ALA A 292 -1.42 5.35 7.93
CA ALA A 292 -1.58 4.92 6.54
C ALA A 292 -3.00 5.18 6.01
N PHE A 293 -4.04 5.04 6.86
CA PHE A 293 -5.42 5.32 6.52
C PHE A 293 -5.61 6.76 6.00
N SER A 294 -5.10 7.75 6.74
CA SER A 294 -5.22 9.17 6.35
C SER A 294 -4.48 9.48 5.05
N VAL A 295 -3.30 8.89 4.89
CA VAL A 295 -2.43 9.07 3.73
C VAL A 295 -3.07 8.52 2.44
N LEU A 296 -3.66 7.34 2.52
CA LEU A 296 -4.28 6.68 1.37
C LEU A 296 -5.60 7.34 0.94
N LEU A 297 -6.33 7.97 1.86
CA LEU A 297 -7.57 8.69 1.55
C LEU A 297 -7.36 10.08 0.97
N ASN A 298 -6.21 10.71 1.17
CA ASN A 298 -5.98 12.08 0.69
C ASN A 298 -6.22 12.26 -0.82
N PRO A 299 -5.77 11.36 -1.73
CA PRO A 299 -6.09 11.42 -3.16
C PRO A 299 -7.60 11.43 -3.46
N VAL A 300 -8.38 10.65 -2.70
CA VAL A 300 -9.84 10.56 -2.85
C VAL A 300 -10.50 11.86 -2.41
N PHE A 301 -10.11 12.39 -1.26
CA PHE A 301 -10.62 13.67 -0.76
C PHE A 301 -10.35 14.78 -1.76
N TYR A 302 -9.10 14.91 -2.21
CA TYR A 302 -8.70 15.92 -3.18
C TYR A 302 -9.47 15.82 -4.51
N LEU A 303 -9.59 14.61 -5.06
CA LEU A 303 -10.31 14.42 -6.32
C LEU A 303 -11.80 14.74 -6.18
N LEU A 304 -12.44 14.31 -5.08
CA LEU A 304 -13.86 14.56 -4.84
C LEU A 304 -14.13 16.03 -4.49
N GLU A 305 -13.26 16.71 -3.75
CA GLU A 305 -13.34 18.17 -3.54
C GLU A 305 -13.30 18.90 -4.89
N ARG A 306 -12.42 18.46 -5.79
CA ARG A 306 -12.31 19.04 -7.12
C ARG A 306 -13.52 18.79 -8.00
N LEU A 307 -14.06 17.58 -7.99
CA LEU A 307 -15.18 17.18 -8.84
C LEU A 307 -16.54 17.64 -8.30
N ALA A 308 -16.79 17.44 -7.00
CA ALA A 308 -18.09 17.70 -6.37
C ALA A 308 -18.22 19.13 -5.85
N LEU A 309 -17.16 19.69 -5.26
CA LEU A 309 -17.18 21.04 -4.68
C LEU A 309 -16.60 22.11 -5.62
N GLY A 310 -15.91 21.69 -6.68
CA GLY A 310 -15.28 22.60 -7.64
C GLY A 310 -14.05 23.31 -7.11
N MET A 311 -13.49 22.84 -5.99
CA MET A 311 -12.23 23.31 -5.42
C MET A 311 -11.05 22.87 -6.31
N HIS A 312 -9.85 23.41 -6.07
CA HIS A 312 -8.60 23.03 -6.73
C HIS A 312 -8.61 23.21 -8.25
N LYS A 313 -9.46 24.09 -8.77
CA LYS A 313 -9.52 24.43 -10.20
C LYS A 313 -8.54 25.56 -10.49
N LYS A 314 -7.78 25.43 -11.58
CA LYS A 314 -6.97 26.54 -12.10
C LYS A 314 -7.88 27.73 -12.41
N LYS A 315 -7.60 28.90 -11.83
CA LYS A 315 -8.26 30.16 -12.22
C LYS A 315 -7.83 30.53 -13.64
N GLN A 316 -8.78 31.01 -14.44
CA GLN A 316 -8.58 31.30 -15.87
C GLN A 316 -7.53 32.41 -16.10
N SER A 317 -7.35 33.31 -15.13
CA SER A 317 -6.32 34.35 -15.09
C SER A 317 -4.87 33.80 -15.07
N ASP A 318 -4.67 32.62 -14.49
CA ASP A 318 -3.33 31.99 -14.36
C ASP A 318 -2.89 31.35 -15.69
N ILE A 319 -3.85 31.06 -16.57
CA ILE A 319 -3.59 30.55 -17.93
C ILE A 319 -3.14 31.70 -18.83
N GLU A 320 -3.80 32.85 -18.76
CA GLU A 320 -3.44 34.06 -19.52
C GLU A 320 -2.09 34.64 -19.06
N SER A 321 -1.83 34.70 -17.75
CA SER A 321 -0.54 35.19 -17.25
C SER A 321 0.63 34.23 -17.55
N GLY A 322 0.40 32.91 -17.55
CA GLY A 322 1.40 31.92 -18.00
C GLY A 322 1.71 31.97 -19.51
N LEU A 323 0.71 32.28 -20.34
CA LEU A 323 0.88 32.57 -21.77
C LEU A 323 1.62 33.90 -21.98
N THR A 324 1.26 34.94 -21.21
CA THR A 324 1.89 36.27 -21.28
C THR A 324 3.37 36.23 -20.85
N TYR A 325 3.72 35.38 -19.89
CA TYR A 325 5.10 35.19 -19.44
C TYR A 325 5.92 34.33 -20.43
N ALA A 326 5.27 33.41 -21.16
CA ALA A 326 5.92 32.61 -22.21
C ALA A 326 6.20 33.41 -23.49
N ASP A 327 5.44 34.48 -23.74
CA ASP A 327 5.59 35.35 -24.93
C ASP A 327 6.65 36.47 -24.78
N MET A 328 7.34 36.57 -23.64
CA MET A 328 8.39 37.58 -23.41
C MET A 328 9.84 37.04 -23.48
N ASN A 329 10.11 36.04 -24.33
CA ASN A 329 11.49 35.57 -24.56
C ASN A 329 12.11 36.19 -25.83
N THR A 330 12.87 37.28 -25.68
CA THR A 330 14.06 37.60 -26.53
C THR A 330 14.98 38.66 -25.86
N PRO A 331 16.25 38.86 -26.28
CA PRO A 331 17.41 38.43 -25.50
C PRO A 331 18.32 39.57 -24.98
N ALA A 332 19.14 39.21 -23.98
CA ALA A 332 20.39 39.84 -23.54
C ALA A 332 20.38 41.32 -23.10
N LYS A 333 20.59 41.53 -21.80
CA LYS A 333 21.55 42.50 -21.23
C LYS A 333 21.71 42.25 -19.73
N GLU A 334 22.93 42.02 -19.27
CA GLU A 334 23.29 42.14 -17.85
C GLU A 334 22.99 43.57 -17.36
N PRO A 335 22.55 43.72 -16.09
CA PRO A 335 23.50 44.25 -15.11
C PRO A 335 23.39 43.61 -13.71
N THR A 336 24.58 43.30 -13.18
CA THR A 336 25.06 43.45 -11.80
C THR A 336 24.09 43.67 -10.61
N THR A 337 24.35 42.86 -9.58
CA THR A 337 24.24 43.09 -8.11
C THR A 337 22.86 43.22 -7.45
N ASN A 338 22.43 42.14 -6.77
CA ASN A 338 22.40 42.05 -5.29
C ASN A 338 22.05 40.62 -4.82
N PRO A 339 22.84 39.99 -3.92
CA PRO A 339 22.59 38.64 -3.42
C PRO A 339 21.92 38.68 -2.04
N SER A 340 20.58 38.60 -1.96
CA SER A 340 19.88 38.28 -0.70
C SER A 340 18.35 38.23 -0.86
N VAL A 341 17.80 37.16 -1.45
CA VAL A 341 16.42 36.73 -1.14
C VAL A 341 16.37 35.21 -1.13
N ASN A 342 16.59 34.67 0.08
CA ASN A 342 16.06 33.43 0.62
C ASN A 342 15.95 32.23 -0.33
N ALA A 343 17.09 31.58 -0.51
CA ALA A 343 17.16 30.15 -0.79
C ALA A 343 16.85 29.33 0.47
N ASP A 344 15.69 29.52 1.09
CA ASP A 344 15.18 28.61 2.12
C ASP A 344 14.23 27.60 1.47
N ARG A 345 14.79 26.78 0.59
CA ARG A 345 14.20 25.48 0.30
C ARG A 345 14.42 24.63 1.54
N SER A 346 13.36 24.48 2.35
CA SER A 346 13.27 23.49 3.41
C SER A 346 13.85 22.16 2.91
N SER A 347 15.03 21.81 3.41
CA SER A 347 15.74 20.57 3.16
C SER A 347 15.24 19.43 4.07
N GLY A 348 14.13 19.67 4.77
CA GLY A 348 13.40 18.70 5.57
C GLY A 348 12.82 17.59 4.71
N ILE A 349 12.79 16.38 5.26
CA ILE A 349 12.14 15.23 4.65
C ILE A 349 10.65 15.57 4.55
N SER A 350 10.10 15.72 3.35
CA SER A 350 8.66 15.85 3.14
C SER A 350 8.11 14.57 2.52
N TYR A 351 7.03 14.05 3.11
CA TYR A 351 6.20 13.01 2.52
C TYR A 351 5.03 13.72 1.84
N ILE A 352 4.74 13.34 0.61
CA ILE A 352 3.79 14.05 -0.25
C ILE A 352 2.86 13.00 -0.84
N SER A 353 1.57 13.22 -0.65
CA SER A 353 0.54 12.36 -1.21
C SER A 353 0.35 12.62 -2.70
N VAL A 354 -0.39 11.75 -3.39
CA VAL A 354 -0.72 11.98 -4.81
C VAL A 354 -1.54 13.25 -4.98
N ALA A 355 -2.47 13.53 -4.06
CA ALA A 355 -3.25 14.77 -4.02
C ALA A 355 -2.35 16.01 -4.03
N ASP A 356 -1.35 16.05 -3.15
CA ASP A 356 -0.42 17.17 -3.04
C ASP A 356 0.36 17.35 -4.36
N ALA A 357 0.79 16.26 -4.99
CA ALA A 357 1.47 16.29 -6.28
C ALA A 357 0.58 16.74 -7.45
N GLU A 358 -0.75 16.66 -7.29
CA GLU A 358 -1.74 17.10 -8.26
C GLU A 358 -2.22 18.54 -8.00
N ASN A 359 -1.89 19.11 -6.84
CA ASN A 359 -2.31 20.45 -6.43
C ASN A 359 -1.76 21.55 -7.37
N PRO A 360 -2.61 22.40 -7.99
CA PRO A 360 -2.18 23.59 -8.72
C PRO A 360 -1.33 24.56 -7.92
N HIS A 361 -1.54 24.64 -6.61
CA HIS A 361 -0.82 25.49 -5.67
C HIS A 361 0.36 24.78 -4.99
N TYR A 362 0.78 23.61 -5.50
CA TYR A 362 1.91 22.85 -4.94
C TYR A 362 3.18 23.71 -4.80
N GLY A 363 3.70 23.82 -3.57
CA GLY A 363 4.84 24.66 -3.22
C GLY A 363 4.47 26.06 -2.70
N ASP A 364 3.21 26.47 -2.80
CA ASP A 364 2.64 27.66 -2.18
C ASP A 364 1.65 27.26 -1.08
N ALA A 365 2.23 27.06 0.11
CA ALA A 365 1.53 26.58 1.30
C ALA A 365 0.46 27.56 1.81
N GLU A 366 0.53 28.84 1.42
CA GLU A 366 -0.44 29.87 1.79
C GLU A 366 -1.62 29.89 0.83
N ALA A 367 -1.38 29.78 -0.48
CA ALA A 367 -2.43 29.69 -1.48
C ALA A 367 -3.27 28.41 -1.34
N GLU A 368 -2.61 27.27 -1.08
CA GLU A 368 -3.29 26.01 -0.80
C GLU A 368 -4.16 26.10 0.47
N ALA A 369 -3.59 26.62 1.56
CA ALA A 369 -4.35 26.80 2.80
C ALA A 369 -5.50 27.80 2.64
N ALA A 370 -5.34 28.82 1.77
CA ALA A 370 -6.37 29.82 1.51
C ALA A 370 -7.61 29.24 0.82
N GLU A 371 -7.48 28.17 0.02
CA GLU A 371 -8.62 27.53 -0.63
C GLU A 371 -9.52 26.77 0.36
N TYR A 372 -8.92 26.28 1.45
CA TYR A 372 -9.62 25.70 2.59
C TYR A 372 -10.08 26.73 3.66
N ARG A 373 -9.81 28.03 3.46
CA ARG A 373 -10.28 29.10 4.34
C ARG A 373 -11.66 29.62 3.90
N GLY A 374 -12.51 29.88 4.88
CA GLY A 374 -13.86 30.44 4.69
C GLY A 374 -14.95 29.48 5.16
N GLU A 375 -15.86 29.98 5.99
CA GLU A 375 -16.87 29.19 6.71
C GLU A 375 -17.67 28.24 5.79
N ALA A 376 -18.09 28.73 4.61
CA ALA A 376 -18.84 27.93 3.65
C ALA A 376 -18.03 26.81 2.99
N ASN A 377 -16.75 27.05 2.67
CA ASN A 377 -15.89 26.02 2.07
C ASN A 377 -15.48 24.98 3.12
N THR A 378 -15.18 25.44 4.34
CA THR A 378 -14.85 24.57 5.46
C THR A 378 -15.96 23.57 5.75
N ILE A 379 -17.20 24.03 5.85
CA ILE A 379 -18.35 23.16 6.11
C ILE A 379 -18.52 22.14 4.97
N LYS A 380 -18.40 22.58 3.70
CA LYS A 380 -18.59 21.70 2.55
C LYS A 380 -17.57 20.55 2.49
N TYR A 381 -16.27 20.85 2.60
CA TYR A 381 -15.25 19.80 2.49
C TYR A 381 -15.29 18.88 3.71
N VAL A 382 -15.50 19.42 4.93
CA VAL A 382 -15.60 18.61 6.16
C VAL A 382 -16.77 17.62 6.06
N LEU A 383 -17.96 18.09 5.66
CA LEU A 383 -19.11 17.21 5.48
C LEU A 383 -18.88 16.14 4.42
N MET A 384 -18.21 16.49 3.31
CA MET A 384 -17.88 15.54 2.25
C MET A 384 -16.89 14.46 2.75
N ARG A 385 -15.81 14.85 3.44
CA ARG A 385 -14.83 13.92 4.01
C ARG A 385 -15.46 12.99 5.05
N ILE A 386 -16.29 13.53 5.95
CA ILE A 386 -17.05 12.73 6.92
C ILE A 386 -17.98 11.74 6.20
N SER A 387 -18.69 12.18 5.16
CA SER A 387 -19.59 11.32 4.39
C SER A 387 -18.86 10.14 3.75
N ILE A 388 -17.66 10.38 3.20
CA ILE A 388 -16.81 9.32 2.64
C ILE A 388 -16.40 8.33 3.74
N ILE A 389 -15.95 8.82 4.90
CA ILE A 389 -15.55 7.95 6.01
C ILE A 389 -16.74 7.11 6.52
N ILE A 390 -17.95 7.68 6.59
CA ILE A 390 -19.15 6.94 6.97
C ILE A 390 -19.43 5.79 6.00
N VAL A 391 -19.33 6.04 4.69
CA VAL A 391 -19.49 4.98 3.67
C VAL A 391 -18.45 3.88 3.83
N LEU A 392 -17.19 4.25 4.10
CA LEU A 392 -16.10 3.29 4.34
C LEU A 392 -16.36 2.45 5.60
N VAL A 393 -16.88 3.06 6.67
CA VAL A 393 -17.25 2.35 7.91
C VAL A 393 -18.36 1.34 7.64
N ILE A 394 -19.42 1.74 6.94
CA ILE A 394 -20.52 0.84 6.58
C ILE A 394 -20.00 -0.34 5.77
N LEU A 395 -19.19 -0.06 4.74
CA LEU A 395 -18.60 -1.11 3.91
C LEU A 395 -17.69 -2.03 4.74
N SER A 396 -16.88 -1.48 5.64
CA SER A 396 -16.00 -2.27 6.51
C SER A 396 -16.78 -3.17 7.46
N ILE A 397 -17.88 -2.68 8.05
CA ILE A 397 -18.74 -3.48 8.93
C ILE A 397 -19.37 -4.65 8.18
N VAL A 398 -19.80 -4.44 6.93
CA VAL A 398 -20.40 -5.49 6.10
C VAL A 398 -19.36 -6.55 5.70
N LEU A 399 -18.10 -6.16 5.51
CA LEU A 399 -17.04 -7.02 4.98
C LEU A 399 -16.09 -7.59 6.05
N LYS A 400 -16.37 -7.34 7.34
CA LYS A 400 -15.42 -7.60 8.43
C LYS A 400 -15.15 -9.09 8.70
N ASP A 401 -16.11 -9.96 8.40
CA ASP A 401 -16.08 -11.38 8.78
C ASP A 401 -15.14 -12.21 7.88
N HIS A 402 -14.76 -11.67 6.71
CA HIS A 402 -13.89 -12.33 5.73
C HIS A 402 -12.66 -11.48 5.40
N PHE A 403 -11.90 -11.06 6.43
CA PHE A 403 -10.74 -10.17 6.28
C PHE A 403 -9.73 -10.65 5.21
N SER A 404 -9.40 -11.95 5.21
CA SER A 404 -8.42 -12.51 4.26
C SER A 404 -8.92 -12.39 2.82
N ASP A 405 -10.20 -12.71 2.56
CA ASP A 405 -10.81 -12.59 1.24
C ASP A 405 -10.95 -11.13 0.81
N LEU A 406 -11.27 -10.23 1.74
CA LEU A 406 -11.28 -8.79 1.48
C LEU A 406 -9.90 -8.30 1.02
N SER A 407 -8.84 -8.67 1.74
CA SER A 407 -7.46 -8.33 1.41
C SER A 407 -7.07 -8.87 0.02
N ASP A 408 -7.37 -10.14 -0.25
CA ASP A 408 -7.07 -10.80 -1.52
C ASP A 408 -7.86 -10.17 -2.68
N PHE A 409 -9.15 -9.85 -2.47
CA PHE A 409 -10.00 -9.16 -3.43
C PHE A 409 -9.46 -7.79 -3.79
N VAL A 410 -9.09 -6.97 -2.80
CA VAL A 410 -8.57 -5.61 -3.02
C VAL A 410 -7.22 -5.66 -3.75
N GLY A 411 -6.34 -6.56 -3.34
CA GLY A 411 -5.05 -6.76 -3.97
C GLY A 411 -5.16 -7.22 -5.43
N ALA A 412 -5.97 -8.26 -5.68
CA ALA A 412 -6.13 -8.84 -7.01
C ALA A 412 -6.87 -7.92 -7.99
N SER A 413 -7.76 -7.05 -7.50
CA SER A 413 -8.58 -6.17 -8.33
C SER A 413 -7.88 -4.83 -8.61
N CYS A 414 -8.13 -3.82 -7.79
CA CYS A 414 -7.74 -2.44 -8.05
C CYS A 414 -6.23 -2.24 -7.90
N ILE A 415 -5.56 -2.93 -6.97
CA ILE A 415 -4.12 -2.75 -6.76
C ILE A 415 -3.33 -3.38 -7.92
N SER A 416 -3.64 -4.60 -8.35
CA SER A 416 -2.97 -5.24 -9.48
C SER A 416 -3.18 -4.43 -10.78
N LEU A 417 -4.41 -3.92 -10.99
CA LEU A 417 -4.73 -3.10 -12.16
C LEU A 417 -3.95 -1.79 -12.14
N ASN A 418 -3.95 -1.09 -11.01
CA ASN A 418 -3.34 0.22 -10.87
C ASN A 418 -1.80 0.15 -10.81
N SER A 419 -1.23 -0.83 -10.12
CA SER A 419 0.20 -0.89 -9.80
C SER A 419 1.02 -1.78 -10.72
N ILE A 420 0.37 -2.69 -11.47
CA ILE A 420 1.06 -3.64 -12.34
C ILE A 420 0.58 -3.52 -13.78
N ILE A 421 -0.70 -3.74 -14.04
CA ILE A 421 -1.23 -3.91 -15.40
C ILE A 421 -1.18 -2.59 -16.18
N LEU A 422 -1.80 -1.53 -15.67
CA LEU A 422 -1.88 -0.24 -16.38
C LEU A 422 -0.50 0.38 -16.66
N PRO A 423 0.46 0.42 -15.71
CA PRO A 423 1.80 0.93 -15.98
C PRO A 423 2.50 0.23 -17.16
N VAL A 424 2.42 -1.10 -17.20
CA VAL A 424 3.05 -1.90 -18.25
C VAL A 424 2.33 -1.71 -19.58
N VAL A 425 0.99 -1.67 -19.58
CA VAL A 425 0.19 -1.39 -20.79
C VAL A 425 0.52 -0.01 -21.36
N PHE A 426 0.67 1.02 -20.51
CA PHE A 426 1.02 2.37 -20.94
C PHE A 426 2.43 2.42 -21.56
N LEU A 427 3.40 1.71 -20.97
CA LEU A 427 4.73 1.57 -21.54
C LEU A 427 4.70 0.87 -22.90
N LEU A 428 4.01 -0.27 -23.00
CA LEU A 428 3.87 -1.02 -24.24
C LEU A 428 3.21 -0.17 -25.34
N LYS A 429 2.18 0.61 -25.00
CA LYS A 429 1.50 1.51 -25.96
C LYS A 429 2.39 2.65 -26.45
N LYS A 430 3.19 3.26 -25.57
CA LYS A 430 4.00 4.44 -25.93
C LYS A 430 5.37 4.10 -26.49
N CYS A 431 5.95 3.00 -26.06
CA CYS A 431 7.32 2.64 -26.39
C CYS A 431 7.42 1.39 -27.27
N TRP A 432 6.32 0.92 -27.88
CA TRP A 432 6.31 -0.32 -28.68
C TRP A 432 7.43 -0.38 -29.73
N ASN A 433 7.68 0.72 -30.45
CA ASN A 433 8.67 0.74 -31.53
C ASN A 433 10.09 0.98 -31.02
N THR A 434 10.27 1.42 -29.78
CA THR A 434 11.58 1.75 -29.19
C THR A 434 12.11 0.66 -28.27
N ILE A 435 11.24 -0.17 -27.68
CA ILE A 435 11.67 -1.27 -26.82
C ILE A 435 12.03 -2.54 -27.63
N PRO A 436 13.13 -3.21 -27.27
CA PRO A 436 13.56 -4.44 -27.91
C PRO A 436 12.71 -5.65 -27.48
N MET A 437 12.76 -6.74 -28.26
CA MET A 437 11.92 -7.92 -28.04
C MET A 437 12.15 -8.60 -26.67
N TYR A 438 13.39 -8.57 -26.16
CA TYR A 438 13.71 -9.12 -24.83
C TYR A 438 13.00 -8.38 -23.69
N GLU A 439 12.54 -7.14 -23.92
CA GLU A 439 11.75 -6.38 -22.95
C GLU A 439 10.25 -6.57 -23.19
N LYS A 440 9.83 -6.66 -24.46
CA LYS A 440 8.43 -6.87 -24.85
C LYS A 440 7.86 -8.18 -24.34
N ILE A 441 8.61 -9.27 -24.46
CA ILE A 441 8.13 -10.61 -24.12
C ILE A 441 7.82 -10.69 -22.61
N PRO A 442 8.74 -10.35 -21.68
CA PRO A 442 8.43 -10.31 -20.26
C PRO A 442 7.29 -9.36 -19.91
N ALA A 443 7.21 -8.18 -20.55
CA ALA A 443 6.12 -7.23 -20.32
C ALA A 443 4.75 -7.81 -20.67
N LEU A 444 4.64 -8.49 -21.81
CA LEU A 444 3.41 -9.17 -22.22
C LEU A 444 3.06 -10.32 -21.28
N ILE A 445 4.05 -11.10 -20.85
CA ILE A 445 3.85 -12.19 -19.87
C ILE A 445 3.29 -11.61 -18.56
N VAL A 446 3.88 -10.54 -18.02
CA VAL A 446 3.40 -9.88 -16.80
C VAL A 446 1.95 -9.43 -16.97
N VAL A 447 1.61 -8.75 -18.08
CA VAL A 447 0.23 -8.31 -18.33
C VAL A 447 -0.73 -9.48 -18.40
N VAL A 448 -0.41 -10.54 -19.15
CA VAL A 448 -1.30 -11.70 -19.33
C VAL A 448 -1.50 -12.45 -18.00
N VAL A 449 -0.41 -12.77 -17.30
CA VAL A 449 -0.45 -13.53 -16.05
C VAL A 449 -1.16 -12.73 -14.95
N CYS A 450 -0.80 -11.46 -14.75
CA CYS A 450 -1.43 -10.62 -13.73
C CYS A 450 -2.90 -10.32 -14.05
N THR A 451 -3.28 -10.20 -15.33
CA THR A 451 -4.69 -10.03 -15.70
C THR A 451 -5.48 -11.31 -15.42
N PHE A 452 -4.95 -12.47 -15.80
CA PHE A 452 -5.61 -13.75 -15.55
C PHE A 452 -5.77 -14.02 -14.04
N LEU A 453 -4.68 -13.94 -13.27
CA LEU A 453 -4.72 -14.15 -11.83
C LEU A 453 -5.55 -13.07 -11.13
N GLY A 454 -5.44 -11.82 -11.56
CA GLY A 454 -6.25 -10.72 -11.03
C GLY A 454 -7.75 -10.97 -11.21
N CYS A 455 -8.19 -11.33 -12.42
CA CYS A 455 -9.58 -11.68 -12.67
C CYS A 455 -10.02 -12.91 -11.89
N TYR A 456 -9.21 -13.98 -11.87
CA TYR A 456 -9.54 -15.22 -11.16
C TYR A 456 -9.72 -14.99 -9.66
N VAL A 457 -8.74 -14.38 -9.00
CA VAL A 457 -8.76 -14.15 -7.55
C VAL A 457 -9.82 -13.12 -7.17
N THR A 458 -10.01 -12.07 -7.97
CA THR A 458 -11.12 -11.12 -7.74
C THR A 458 -12.47 -11.84 -7.78
N TYR A 459 -12.65 -12.79 -8.69
CA TYR A 459 -13.88 -13.57 -8.79
C TYR A 459 -14.05 -14.53 -7.61
N THR A 460 -13.02 -15.32 -7.27
CA THR A 460 -13.12 -16.32 -6.19
C THR A 460 -13.26 -15.66 -4.83
N SER A 461 -12.39 -14.71 -4.48
CA SER A 461 -12.48 -13.97 -3.22
C SER A 461 -13.75 -13.13 -3.15
N GLY A 462 -14.20 -12.54 -4.27
CA GLY A 462 -15.47 -11.81 -4.33
C GLY A 462 -16.68 -12.72 -4.08
N LYS A 463 -16.67 -13.96 -4.61
CA LYS A 463 -17.74 -14.93 -4.36
C LYS A 463 -17.83 -15.26 -2.87
N THR A 464 -16.71 -15.55 -2.21
CA THR A 464 -16.68 -15.82 -0.77
C THR A 464 -17.10 -14.60 0.05
N LEU A 465 -16.67 -13.41 -0.36
CA LEU A 465 -16.94 -12.16 0.35
C LEU A 465 -18.41 -11.72 0.29
N PHE A 466 -19.10 -11.96 -0.83
CA PHE A 466 -20.50 -11.52 -1.03
C PHE A 466 -21.53 -12.64 -0.95
N ALA A 467 -21.10 -13.90 -0.98
CA ALA A 467 -21.95 -15.09 -0.85
C ALA A 467 -21.18 -16.20 -0.11
N PRO A 468 -20.92 -16.02 1.20
CA PRO A 468 -20.13 -16.96 1.97
C PRO A 468 -20.81 -18.33 2.09
N THR A 469 -19.99 -19.37 2.06
CA THR A 469 -20.38 -20.73 2.46
C THR A 469 -19.73 -21.03 3.79
N ASP A 470 -20.53 -21.39 4.80
CA ASP A 470 -20.02 -21.72 6.13
C ASP A 470 -19.08 -22.93 6.06
N SER A 471 -17.84 -22.77 6.52
CA SER A 471 -16.89 -23.86 6.71
C SER A 471 -16.18 -23.69 8.05
N ASP A 472 -16.45 -24.58 9.01
CA ASP A 472 -15.90 -24.54 10.38
C ASP A 472 -14.46 -25.10 10.46
N VAL A 473 -13.61 -24.87 9.46
CA VAL A 473 -12.26 -25.42 9.40
C VAL A 473 -11.24 -24.48 10.03
N SER A 474 -10.57 -24.92 11.09
CA SER A 474 -9.59 -24.12 11.85
C SER A 474 -8.30 -23.86 11.05
N PHE A 475 -7.80 -24.87 10.33
CA PHE A 475 -6.59 -24.78 9.50
C PHE A 475 -6.87 -25.18 8.05
N PRO A 476 -7.48 -24.28 7.25
CA PRO A 476 -8.03 -24.61 5.93
C PRO A 476 -6.98 -24.95 4.85
N TYR A 477 -5.69 -24.74 5.14
CA TYR A 477 -4.59 -24.99 4.20
C TYR A 477 -3.87 -26.32 4.46
N CYS A 478 -4.16 -26.99 5.57
CA CYS A 478 -3.54 -28.27 5.91
C CYS A 478 -4.34 -29.44 5.33
N ASP A 479 -3.72 -30.62 5.28
CA ASP A 479 -4.42 -31.88 5.00
C ASP A 479 -5.38 -32.24 6.16
N SER A 480 -6.36 -33.08 5.88
CA SER A 480 -7.43 -33.56 6.76
C SER A 480 -6.99 -34.00 8.16
N GLU A 481 -5.76 -34.51 8.32
CA GLU A 481 -5.17 -34.83 9.63
C GLU A 481 -5.02 -33.59 10.53
N TYR A 482 -4.60 -32.47 9.95
CA TYR A 482 -4.23 -31.23 10.65
C TYR A 482 -5.23 -30.08 10.43
N GLU A 483 -6.36 -30.32 9.75
CA GLU A 483 -7.40 -29.31 9.49
C GLU A 483 -8.08 -28.80 10.77
N GLN A 484 -8.16 -29.63 11.81
CA GLN A 484 -8.84 -29.33 13.08
C GLN A 484 -7.97 -29.55 14.33
N THR A 485 -6.75 -30.10 14.15
CA THR A 485 -5.86 -30.42 15.27
C THR A 485 -4.52 -29.72 15.09
N VAL A 486 -4.00 -29.10 16.16
CA VAL A 486 -2.66 -28.52 16.13
C VAL A 486 -1.61 -29.61 16.00
N TYR A 487 -0.66 -29.46 15.07
CA TYR A 487 0.38 -30.49 14.86
C TYR A 487 1.36 -30.58 16.04
N TYR A 488 1.51 -29.48 16.77
CA TYR A 488 2.36 -29.38 17.95
C TYR A 488 1.76 -28.38 18.92
N ASN A 489 1.60 -28.80 20.18
CA ASN A 489 1.14 -27.95 21.27
C ASN A 489 2.22 -27.89 22.35
N TYR A 490 2.96 -26.77 22.40
CA TYR A 490 4.03 -26.58 23.38
C TYR A 490 3.52 -26.67 24.82
N THR A 491 2.38 -26.05 25.13
CA THR A 491 1.82 -26.01 26.48
C THR A 491 1.34 -27.38 26.94
N ALA A 492 0.84 -28.23 26.04
CA ALA A 492 0.46 -29.60 26.41
C ALA A 492 1.67 -30.50 26.67
N VAL A 493 2.79 -30.28 25.98
CA VAL A 493 4.01 -31.10 26.12
C VAL A 493 4.88 -30.67 27.31
N HIS A 494 4.88 -29.38 27.65
CA HIS A 494 5.82 -28.79 28.61
C HIS A 494 5.16 -27.95 29.73
N GLY A 495 3.84 -27.84 29.76
CA GLY A 495 3.08 -26.99 30.68
C GLY A 495 2.55 -27.68 31.92
#